data_AF-D1P4T3-F1
#
_entry.id   AF-D1P4T3-F1
#
_cell.length_a   1.000
_cell.length_b   1.000
_cell.length_c   1.000
_cell.angle_alpha   90.00
_cell.angle_beta   90.00
_cell.angle_gamma   90.00
#
_symmetry.space_group_name_H-M   'P 1'
#
loop_
_entity.id
_entity.type
_entity.pdbx_description
1 polymer ?
#
loop_
_entity_poly.entity_id
_entity_poly.type
_entity_poly.pdbx_seq_one_letter_code
_entity_poly.pdbx_strand_id
1 'polypeptide(L)'
;YEFETGKVHHLIEPDINQEIYGLPEYLAAIPSVLLNEASTLFRRKYYLNGSHAGYILYISDAAQKTDDVDKIREALKSSKGPGNFRNLFLYAPGGKKDGIQTIPLSEAAAKDEFLNIKNVSRDDMLAA
;
A
#
# COMPACT_ATOMS: atom_id res chain seq x y z
N TYR A 1 32.32 -8.38 32.95
CA TYR A 1 32.12 -8.98 34.27
C TYR A 1 31.27 -10.21 34.06
N GLU A 2 31.71 -11.37 34.52
CA GLU A 2 30.96 -12.64 34.41
C GLU A 2 30.13 -12.85 35.68
N PHE A 3 28.91 -13.36 35.55
CA PHE A 3 28.07 -13.66 36.69
C PHE A 3 28.53 -14.98 37.35
N GLU A 4 28.55 -15.02 38.68
CA GLU A 4 28.82 -16.27 39.40
C GLU A 4 27.74 -17.32 39.08
N THR A 5 28.13 -18.59 39.06
CA THR A 5 27.24 -19.72 38.79
C THR A 5 26.01 -19.70 39.72
N GLY A 6 24.82 -19.85 39.15
CA GLY A 6 23.55 -19.85 39.91
C GLY A 6 23.01 -18.46 40.28
N LYS A 7 23.67 -17.37 39.91
CA LYS A 7 23.17 -15.99 40.12
C LYS A 7 22.25 -15.47 39.01
N VAL A 8 22.18 -16.18 37.88
CA VAL A 8 21.29 -15.86 36.75
C VAL A 8 20.15 -16.87 36.72
N HIS A 9 18.92 -16.38 36.69
CA HIS A 9 17.74 -17.20 36.46
C HIS A 9 17.33 -17.08 34.99
N HIS A 10 17.28 -18.21 34.29
CA HIS A 10 16.74 -18.28 32.93
C HIS A 10 15.28 -18.71 33.01
N LEU A 11 14.38 -17.75 32.82
CA LEU A 11 12.96 -18.03 32.64
C LEU A 11 12.72 -18.43 31.19
N ILE A 12 12.08 -19.57 30.97
CA ILE A 12 11.93 -20.20 29.65
C ILE A 12 10.44 -20.38 29.39
N GLU A 13 9.97 -19.91 28.23
CA GLU A 13 8.64 -20.21 27.70
C GLU A 13 8.66 -21.59 26.98
N PRO A 14 7.54 -22.33 26.93
CA PRO A 14 7.52 -23.66 26.32
C PRO A 14 7.94 -23.66 24.83
N ASP A 15 8.86 -24.54 24.44
CA ASP A 15 9.23 -24.82 23.05
C ASP A 15 9.23 -26.35 22.84
N ILE A 16 8.63 -26.80 21.74
CA ILE A 16 8.55 -28.24 21.38
C ILE A 16 9.80 -28.74 20.67
N ASN A 17 10.65 -27.84 20.16
CA ASN A 17 11.78 -28.21 19.31
C ASN A 17 13.12 -28.23 20.07
N GLN A 18 13.19 -27.64 21.26
CA GLN A 18 14.41 -27.53 22.07
C GLN A 18 14.13 -27.26 23.55
N GLU A 19 15.16 -27.42 24.39
CA GLU A 19 15.07 -27.28 25.85
C GLU A 19 15.92 -26.12 26.42
N ILE A 20 16.64 -25.39 25.55
CA ILE A 20 17.66 -24.42 26.00
C ILE A 20 17.08 -23.01 26.12
N TYR A 21 16.30 -22.56 25.14
CA TYR A 21 15.64 -21.25 25.09
C TYR A 21 14.13 -21.39 24.94
N GLY A 22 13.39 -20.35 25.35
CA GLY A 22 11.95 -20.30 25.13
C GLY A 22 11.58 -19.78 23.75
N LEU A 23 10.36 -20.09 23.32
CA LEU A 23 9.77 -19.60 22.08
C LEU A 23 8.77 -18.48 22.39
N PRO A 24 9.01 -17.23 21.95
CA PRO A 24 8.10 -16.13 22.20
C PRO A 24 6.70 -16.34 21.57
N GLU A 25 5.65 -16.22 22.37
CA GLU A 25 4.25 -16.42 21.96
C GLU A 25 3.85 -15.50 20.78
N TYR A 26 4.35 -14.27 20.76
CA TYR A 26 4.05 -13.28 19.71
C TYR A 26 4.56 -13.67 18.31
N LEU A 27 5.42 -14.69 18.17
CA LEU A 27 5.95 -15.11 16.87
C LEU A 27 4.82 -15.49 15.90
N ALA A 28 3.74 -16.11 16.40
CA ALA A 28 2.57 -16.46 15.61
C ALA A 28 1.82 -15.23 15.07
N ALA A 29 1.86 -14.10 15.79
CA ALA A 29 1.19 -12.86 15.42
C ALA A 29 1.97 -11.99 14.42
N ILE A 30 3.24 -12.29 14.12
CA ILE A 30 4.09 -11.46 13.23
C ILE A 30 3.41 -11.13 11.89
N PRO A 31 2.79 -12.08 11.16
CA PRO A 31 2.12 -11.78 9.91
C PRO A 31 1.00 -10.74 10.08
N SER A 32 0.20 -10.86 11.15
CA SER A 32 -0.89 -9.93 11.46
C SER A 32 -0.36 -8.55 11.88
N VAL A 33 0.74 -8.48 12.64
CA VAL A 33 1.43 -7.22 12.98
C VAL A 33 1.86 -6.49 11.70
N LEU A 34 2.54 -7.18 10.79
CA LEU A 34 3.04 -6.59 9.55
C LEU A 34 1.91 -6.12 8.63
N LEU A 35 0.82 -6.89 8.55
CA LEU A 35 -0.36 -6.49 7.78
C LEU A 35 -1.04 -5.25 8.38
N ASN A 36 -1.12 -5.18 9.71
CA ASN A 36 -1.69 -4.05 10.44
C ASN A 36 -0.87 -2.76 10.24
N GLU A 37 0.46 -2.88 10.22
CA GLU A 37 1.40 -1.80 9.89
C GLU A 37 1.20 -1.35 8.43
N ALA A 38 1.21 -2.28 7.48
CA ALA A 38 1.05 -1.98 6.05
C ALA A 38 -0.26 -1.24 5.76
N SER A 39 -1.37 -1.63 6.40
CA SER A 39 -2.67 -0.94 6.29
C SER A 39 -2.59 0.51 6.77
N THR A 40 -1.86 0.75 7.87
CA THR A 40 -1.65 2.10 8.41
C THR A 40 -0.81 2.96 7.47
N LEU A 41 0.30 2.42 6.95
CA LEU A 41 1.15 3.10 5.98
C LEU A 41 0.40 3.40 4.69
N PHE A 42 -0.44 2.46 4.23
CA PHE A 42 -1.28 2.66 3.06
C PHE A 42 -2.26 3.82 3.29
N ARG A 43 -3.01 3.84 4.40
CA ARG A 43 -3.94 4.93 4.74
C ARG A 43 -3.23 6.28 4.84
N ARG A 44 -2.03 6.33 5.44
CA ARG A 44 -1.23 7.56 5.52
C ARG A 44 -0.83 8.06 4.13
N LYS A 45 -0.33 7.17 3.26
CA LYS A 45 0.00 7.51 1.87
C LYS A 45 -1.24 7.92 1.08
N TYR A 46 -2.38 7.26 1.31
CA TYR A 46 -3.66 7.59 0.69
C TYR A 46 -4.09 9.02 1.06
N TYR A 47 -4.03 9.37 2.35
CA TYR A 47 -4.37 10.71 2.83
C TYR A 47 -3.41 11.79 2.29
N LEU A 48 -2.11 11.54 2.33
CA LEU A 48 -1.10 12.50 1.85
C LEU A 48 -1.16 12.75 0.34
N ASN A 49 -1.65 11.79 -0.45
CA ASN A 49 -1.62 11.89 -1.91
C ASN A 49 -2.70 12.77 -2.52
N GLY A 50 -3.83 13.02 -1.84
CA GLY A 50 -4.93 13.87 -2.30
C GLY A 50 -5.66 13.41 -3.59
N SER A 51 -5.01 12.64 -4.46
CA SER A 51 -5.56 11.97 -5.63
C SER A 51 -6.03 10.59 -5.22
N HIS A 52 -7.35 10.48 -5.02
CA HIS A 52 -8.02 9.27 -4.55
C HIS A 52 -8.10 8.16 -5.61
N ALA A 53 -7.75 8.45 -6.87
CA ALA A 53 -7.87 7.53 -7.98
C ALA A 53 -6.77 7.77 -9.02
N GLY A 54 -6.18 6.71 -9.55
CA GLY A 54 -5.53 6.79 -10.86
C GLY A 54 -6.60 6.88 -11.95
N TYR A 55 -6.33 7.63 -13.01
CA TYR A 55 -7.16 7.61 -14.22
C TYR A 55 -6.29 7.40 -15.45
N ILE A 56 -6.89 6.85 -16.51
CA ILE A 56 -6.30 6.81 -17.84
C ILE A 56 -6.84 8.02 -18.59
N LEU A 57 -5.97 8.96 -18.96
CA LEU A 57 -6.31 10.02 -19.91
C LEU A 57 -6.10 9.46 -21.32
N TYR A 58 -7.19 9.31 -22.06
CA TYR A 58 -7.23 8.85 -23.44
C TYR A 58 -7.45 10.05 -24.37
N ILE A 59 -6.53 10.29 -25.31
CA ILE A 59 -6.66 11.34 -26.33
C ILE A 59 -6.68 10.66 -27.69
N SER A 60 -7.76 10.88 -28.45
CA SER A 60 -7.94 10.31 -29.80
C SER A 60 -8.03 11.34 -30.92
N ASP A 61 -8.11 12.62 -30.57
CA ASP A 61 -8.22 13.70 -31.56
C ASP A 61 -6.90 13.88 -32.35
N ALA A 62 -7.00 13.78 -33.68
CA ALA A 62 -5.87 13.92 -34.60
C ALA A 62 -5.51 15.40 -34.88
N ALA A 63 -6.31 16.36 -34.39
CA ALA A 63 -6.09 17.79 -34.59
C ALA A 63 -5.08 18.42 -33.60
N GLN A 64 -4.57 17.67 -32.62
CA GLN A 64 -3.63 18.21 -31.63
C GLN A 64 -2.18 18.24 -32.14
N LYS A 65 -1.50 19.37 -31.92
CA LYS A 65 -0.06 19.47 -32.17
C LYS A 65 0.69 18.56 -31.21
N THR A 66 1.73 17.90 -31.70
CA THR A 66 2.59 17.02 -30.88
C THR A 66 3.13 17.73 -29.64
N ASP A 67 3.48 19.01 -29.75
CA ASP A 67 3.95 19.83 -28.63
C ASP A 67 2.92 19.96 -27.49
N ASP A 68 1.62 20.02 -27.82
CA ASP A 68 0.56 20.15 -26.80
C ASP A 68 0.31 18.82 -26.11
N VAL A 69 0.42 17.70 -26.85
CA VAL A 69 0.37 16.33 -26.30
C VAL A 69 1.53 16.11 -25.32
N ASP A 70 2.72 16.59 -25.65
CA ASP A 70 3.90 16.46 -24.79
C ASP A 70 3.78 17.31 -23.52
N LYS A 71 3.24 18.53 -23.61
CA LYS A 71 2.92 19.36 -22.43
C LYS A 71 1.87 18.70 -21.53
N ILE A 72 0.83 18.10 -22.09
CA ILE A 72 -0.18 17.36 -21.31
C ILE A 72 0.44 16.15 -20.61
N ARG A 73 1.32 15.41 -21.30
CA ARG A 73 2.07 14.30 -20.70
C ARG A 73 2.96 14.77 -19.55
N GLU A 74 3.65 15.89 -19.72
CA GLU A 74 4.51 16.47 -18.69
C GLU A 74 3.71 17.01 -17.49
N ALA A 75 2.58 17.66 -17.74
CA ALA A 75 1.63 18.10 -16.71
C ALA A 75 1.06 16.91 -15.90
N LEU A 76 0.71 15.80 -16.57
CA LEU A 76 0.25 14.59 -15.89
C LEU A 76 1.37 13.92 -15.06
N LYS A 77 2.61 13.93 -15.56
CA LYS A 77 3.77 13.39 -14.84
C LYS A 77 4.14 14.24 -13.62
N SER A 78 3.97 15.56 -13.70
CA SER A 78 4.27 16.52 -12.64
C SER A 78 3.13 16.69 -11.62
N SER A 79 1.88 16.42 -12.00
CA SER A 79 0.71 16.33 -11.10
C SER A 79 0.76 15.13 -10.13
N LYS A 80 1.88 14.39 -10.13
CA LYS A 80 2.11 13.24 -9.29
C LYS A 80 2.31 13.66 -7.83
N GLY A 81 1.32 13.40 -6.98
CA GLY A 81 1.51 13.34 -5.53
C GLY A 81 2.48 12.21 -5.13
N PRO A 82 3.14 12.30 -3.95
CA PRO A 82 4.06 11.27 -3.47
C PRO A 82 3.37 9.94 -3.08
N GLY A 83 3.16 9.00 -4.02
CA GLY A 83 2.82 7.61 -3.66
C GLY A 83 2.04 6.74 -4.65
N ASN A 84 1.03 6.00 -4.13
CA ASN A 84 0.62 4.64 -4.54
C ASN A 84 -0.17 4.52 -5.87
N PHE A 85 -0.74 5.59 -6.41
CA PHE A 85 -1.53 5.54 -7.64
C PHE A 85 -0.77 6.18 -8.81
N ARG A 86 -0.78 5.52 -9.96
CA ARG A 86 -0.16 6.02 -11.19
C ARG A 86 -1.26 6.41 -12.18
N ASN A 87 -1.25 7.67 -12.61
CA ASN A 87 -2.05 8.10 -13.76
C ASN A 87 -1.40 7.55 -15.03
N LEU A 88 -2.22 7.11 -15.98
CA LEU A 88 -1.77 6.59 -17.26
C LEU A 88 -2.21 7.52 -18.38
N PHE A 89 -1.35 7.68 -19.38
CA PHE A 89 -1.62 8.52 -20.55
C PHE A 89 -1.60 7.65 -21.80
N LEU A 90 -2.68 7.67 -22.57
CA LEU A 90 -2.81 6.93 -23.82
C LEU A 90 -3.18 7.89 -24.96
N TYR A 91 -2.33 7.95 -25.98
CA TYR A 91 -2.56 8.74 -27.19
C TYR A 91 -2.80 7.80 -28.37
N ALA A 92 -3.97 7.89 -28.99
CA ALA A 92 -4.42 7.01 -30.08
C ALA A 92 -5.13 7.83 -31.18
N PRO A 93 -4.36 8.51 -32.06
CA PRO A 93 -4.92 9.40 -33.08
C PRO A 93 -5.85 8.64 -34.05
N GLY A 94 -7.07 9.15 -34.25
CA GLY A 94 -8.05 8.57 -35.17
C GLY A 94 -9.03 7.55 -34.56
N GLY A 95 -9.05 7.38 -33.23
CA GLY A 95 -10.05 6.56 -32.52
C GLY A 95 -11.43 7.24 -32.41
N LYS A 96 -12.53 6.48 -32.54
CA LYS A 96 -13.92 6.91 -32.20
C LYS A 96 -14.11 6.89 -30.66
N LYS A 97 -14.94 7.68 -29.94
CA LYS A 97 -15.98 8.67 -30.29
C LYS A 97 -15.91 9.96 -29.42
N ASP A 98 -14.91 10.17 -28.56
CA ASP A 98 -14.68 11.48 -27.90
C ASP A 98 -13.18 11.80 -27.90
N GLY A 99 -12.81 12.99 -28.37
CA GLY A 99 -11.41 13.38 -28.59
C GLY A 99 -10.51 13.35 -27.35
N ILE A 100 -11.09 13.51 -26.16
CA ILE A 100 -10.43 13.37 -24.85
C ILE A 100 -11.40 12.66 -23.90
N GLN A 101 -10.95 11.57 -23.26
CA GLN A 101 -11.70 10.83 -22.25
C GLN A 101 -10.83 10.59 -21.02
N THR A 102 -11.40 10.79 -19.83
CA THR A 102 -10.84 10.30 -18.58
C THR A 102 -11.53 8.98 -18.22
N ILE A 103 -10.82 7.86 -18.35
CA ILE A 103 -11.30 6.57 -17.90
C ILE A 103 -10.83 6.40 -16.44
N PRO A 104 -11.74 6.45 -15.46
CA PRO A 104 -11.36 6.19 -14.08
C PRO A 104 -10.86 4.75 -13.97
N LEU A 105 -9.73 4.53 -13.32
CA LEU A 105 -9.39 3.19 -12.85
C LEU A 105 -10.31 2.95 -11.64
N SER A 106 -11.47 2.34 -11.89
CA SER A 106 -12.44 1.97 -10.86
C SER A 106 -11.79 1.03 -9.85
N GLU A 107 -11.29 1.61 -8.76
CA GLU A 107 -11.62 1.30 -7.36
C GLU A 107 -10.93 2.33 -6.45
N ALA A 108 -11.29 3.60 -6.65
CA ALA A 108 -10.99 4.69 -5.70
C ALA A 108 -11.90 4.65 -4.46
N ALA A 109 -12.86 3.73 -4.45
CA ALA A 109 -13.76 3.47 -3.34
C ALA A 109 -13.31 2.20 -2.61
N ALA A 110 -12.05 2.16 -2.16
CA ALA A 110 -11.73 1.38 -0.96
C ALA A 110 -12.42 2.07 0.25
N LYS A 111 -13.76 2.13 0.22
CA LYS A 111 -14.57 2.53 1.36
C LYS A 111 -14.54 1.33 2.31
N ASP A 112 -13.97 1.56 3.49
CA ASP A 112 -14.06 0.73 4.69
C ASP A 112 -13.28 -0.60 4.81
N GLU A 113 -12.67 -1.15 3.76
CA GLU A 113 -11.92 -2.41 3.92
C GLU A 113 -10.66 -2.30 4.81
N PHE A 114 -10.03 -1.12 4.89
CA PHE A 114 -8.87 -0.95 5.79
C PHE A 114 -9.22 -1.06 7.27
N LEU A 115 -10.45 -0.71 7.65
CA LEU A 115 -10.91 -0.86 9.02
C LEU A 115 -11.07 -2.35 9.36
N ASN A 116 -11.63 -3.13 8.44
CA ASN A 116 -11.76 -4.58 8.58
C ASN A 116 -10.39 -5.24 8.74
N ILE A 117 -9.44 -4.93 7.86
CA ILE A 117 -8.06 -5.44 7.96
C ILE A 117 -7.44 -5.08 9.32
N LYS A 118 -7.61 -3.84 9.79
CA LYS A 118 -7.08 -3.41 11.10
C LYS A 118 -7.74 -4.14 12.27
N ASN A 119 -9.04 -4.41 12.20
CA ASN A 119 -9.78 -5.09 13.26
C ASN A 119 -9.40 -6.57 13.31
N VAL A 120 -9.45 -7.28 12.18
CA VAL A 120 -9.08 -8.70 12.12
C VAL A 120 -7.63 -8.91 12.54
N SER A 121 -6.69 -8.14 11.98
CA SER A 121 -5.29 -8.29 12.37
C SER A 121 -5.03 -7.92 13.82
N ARG A 122 -5.81 -7.02 14.42
CA ARG A 122 -5.70 -6.73 15.87
C ARG A 122 -6.18 -7.93 16.68
N ASP A 123 -7.30 -8.52 16.30
CA ASP A 123 -7.88 -9.64 17.03
C ASP A 123 -6.98 -10.88 16.92
N ASP A 124 -6.35 -11.13 15.77
CA ASP A 124 -5.31 -12.16 15.62
C ASP A 124 -4.10 -11.91 16.53
N MET A 125 -3.67 -10.65 16.67
CA MET A 125 -2.55 -10.29 17.55
C MET A 125 -2.88 -10.48 19.04
N LEU A 126 -4.15 -10.33 19.43
CA LEU A 126 -4.61 -10.53 20.81
C LEU A 126 -4.87 -12.01 21.13
N ALA A 127 -5.03 -12.84 20.10
CA ALA A 127 -5.29 -14.27 20.24
C ALA A 127 -4.03 -15.14 20.18
N ALA A 128 -2.88 -14.55 19.84
CA ALA A 128 -1.56 -15.18 19.92
C ALA A 128 -1.07 -15.22 21.37
#